data_AF-A0A8K0DHE8-F1
#
_entry.id   AF-A0A8K0DHE8-F1
#
_cell.length_a   1.000
_cell.length_b   1.000
_cell.length_c   1.000
_cell.angle_alpha   90.00
_cell.angle_beta   90.00
_cell.angle_gamma   90.00
#
_symmetry.space_group_name_H-M   'P 1'
#
loop_
_entity.id
_entity.type
_entity.pdbx_description
1 polymer ?
#
loop_
_entity_poly.entity_id
_entity_poly.type
_entity_poly.pdbx_seq_one_letter_code
_entity_poly.pdbx_strand_id
1 'polypeptide(L)'
;MPTMLSVLEEEAGTLDGFPSHVDATAITVVPPSPSSKPLKNFSDIQTLLQQGRKQDVKNILRTNSWPVNDPIRAKLWPVLCGQHHNSKSSDLDGFYWDMVNQVFGSTDLPDKSVSLPPFVEPSHCQAYFLTHRGRSIADRVVSVLGYACPDIVYSPSLYPICAILLHYMTEEECYHCMTNLVAAKEKMFITQTKLLYEVTWKTVMQIAKKHVKAAAVHLQRHCPSSRVERIYIDWIWWILQGLPFAHLVRVMDCFFHEGIKVFYRVAMAILILFHKSSSSSNSEWMAEIQKNGVDLALNKFCKEMPVPPQKVLKVAFGIRGLSSAYISRVFIRTEMVLKSKTVISGSRQLVRSRSTENLPNSQSQNNIQMVSHTLTIRETPAYLHLAKWFPFQNPVFKDPELHSRTRKMLLTLWSWLPVRITMYQPILLYTTEEHGCSLTTFYVRVEQHEPTLLMIKTCNNEVFGAYCSTRWCERNAKDQRGQRQAYFGTGETFLFSLYPERSKYPWVGIDGDKVGHGAELFMAADSKMITIGGGEGQAIWMDENIRYGKTDRCQTFNNPPLCPSGDFEIRVLEVYGFSNEALN
;
A
#
# COMPACT_ATOMS: atom_id res chain seq x y z
N MET A 1 -9.75 -37.24 29.80
CA MET A 1 -8.69 -38.03 29.12
C MET A 1 -9.21 -39.44 28.98
N PRO A 2 -9.24 -39.97 27.74
CA PRO A 2 -8.00 -40.45 27.13
C PRO A 2 -7.78 -40.02 25.67
N THR A 3 -6.48 -40.07 25.32
CA THR A 3 -5.88 -40.27 23.99
C THR A 3 -6.01 -39.18 22.94
N MET A 4 -5.07 -38.23 23.01
CA MET A 4 -4.47 -37.60 21.83
C MET A 4 -3.88 -38.69 20.92
N LEU A 5 -4.47 -38.84 19.75
CA LEU A 5 -4.00 -39.60 18.57
C LEU A 5 -4.44 -38.69 17.40
N SER A 6 -3.60 -38.19 16.49
CA SER A 6 -2.24 -38.54 16.11
C SER A 6 -1.48 -37.27 15.74
N VAL A 7 -0.37 -37.01 16.43
CA VAL A 7 0.77 -36.34 15.80
C VAL A 7 1.27 -37.35 14.76
N LEU A 8 0.80 -37.22 13.53
CA LEU A 8 1.53 -37.78 12.41
C LEU A 8 2.81 -36.95 12.33
N GLU A 9 3.90 -37.51 12.84
CA GLU A 9 5.24 -37.22 12.36
C GLU A 9 5.20 -37.44 10.83
N GLU A 10 4.86 -36.40 10.07
CA GLU A 10 5.36 -36.27 8.70
C GLU A 10 6.88 -36.15 8.87
N GLU A 11 7.59 -37.28 8.81
CA GLU A 11 8.98 -37.26 8.36
C GLU A 11 8.96 -36.61 6.97
N ALA A 12 9.09 -35.28 6.96
CA ALA A 12 9.18 -34.47 5.77
C ALA A 12 10.50 -34.84 5.08
N GLY A 13 10.43 -35.85 4.22
CA GLY A 13 11.53 -36.25 3.36
C GLY A 13 12.02 -35.03 2.62
N THR A 14 13.23 -34.56 2.97
CA THR A 14 13.87 -33.47 2.26
C THR A 14 14.35 -34.01 0.93
N LEU A 15 13.70 -33.61 -0.17
CA LEU A 15 14.15 -33.95 -1.50
C LEU A 15 15.19 -32.90 -1.91
N ASP A 16 16.42 -33.34 -2.21
CA ASP A 16 17.53 -32.46 -2.57
C ASP A 16 17.75 -31.28 -1.61
N GLY A 17 17.49 -31.45 -0.31
CA GLY A 17 17.72 -30.43 0.72
C GLY A 17 16.62 -29.38 0.87
N PHE A 18 15.46 -29.54 0.22
CA PHE A 18 14.30 -28.65 0.32
C PHE A 18 13.08 -29.35 0.97
N PRO A 19 12.17 -28.60 1.64
CA PRO A 19 10.89 -29.13 2.12
C PRO A 19 9.97 -29.62 0.98
N SER A 20 9.02 -30.51 1.30
CA SER A 20 8.10 -31.14 0.34
C SER A 20 7.19 -30.16 -0.42
N HIS A 21 6.97 -28.95 0.12
CA HIS A 21 6.20 -27.90 -0.53
C HIS A 21 7.00 -27.08 -1.57
N VAL A 22 8.25 -27.48 -1.88
CA VAL A 22 9.14 -26.87 -2.88
C VAL A 22 9.34 -27.82 -4.06
N ASP A 23 9.24 -27.30 -5.29
CA ASP A 23 9.64 -28.00 -6.49
C ASP A 23 11.17 -27.91 -6.68
N ALA A 24 11.90 -28.81 -6.03
CA ALA A 24 13.37 -28.85 -6.08
C ALA A 24 13.90 -29.13 -7.51
N THR A 25 13.12 -29.77 -8.38
CA THR A 25 13.57 -30.17 -9.73
C THR A 25 13.79 -28.97 -10.65
N ALA A 26 13.11 -27.86 -10.38
CA ALA A 26 13.24 -26.61 -11.11
C ALA A 26 14.44 -25.75 -10.63
N ILE A 27 15.12 -26.14 -9.55
CA ILE A 27 16.20 -25.37 -8.94
C ILE A 27 17.56 -25.83 -9.50
N THR A 28 18.23 -24.95 -10.24
CA THR A 28 19.59 -25.23 -10.72
C THR A 28 20.61 -25.13 -9.58
N VAL A 29 21.16 -26.26 -9.16
CA VAL A 29 22.25 -26.34 -8.19
C VAL A 29 23.59 -26.23 -8.91
N VAL A 30 24.30 -25.12 -8.72
CA VAL A 30 25.66 -24.96 -9.23
C VAL A 30 26.65 -25.50 -8.18
N PRO A 31 27.56 -26.43 -8.54
CA PRO A 31 28.57 -26.93 -7.62
C PRO A 31 29.43 -25.78 -7.07
N PRO A 32 29.86 -25.86 -5.80
CA PRO A 32 30.74 -24.84 -5.24
C PRO A 32 32.05 -24.81 -6.03
N SER A 33 32.48 -23.61 -6.45
CA SER A 33 33.80 -23.44 -7.04
C SER A 33 34.88 -23.86 -6.03
N PRO A 34 35.97 -24.52 -6.46
CA PRO A 34 37.03 -24.94 -5.55
C PRO A 34 37.59 -23.73 -4.79
N SER A 35 37.38 -23.73 -3.48
CA SER A 35 37.85 -22.72 -2.54
C SER A 35 38.95 -23.32 -1.67
N SER A 36 40.02 -22.56 -1.43
CA SER A 36 41.11 -22.98 -0.52
C SER A 36 40.69 -23.04 0.95
N LYS A 37 39.51 -22.50 1.29
CA LYS A 37 38.94 -22.52 2.65
C LYS A 37 37.67 -23.36 2.68
N PRO A 38 37.52 -24.27 3.66
CA PRO A 38 36.29 -25.04 3.85
C PRO A 38 35.13 -24.12 4.23
N LEU A 39 33.92 -24.52 3.85
CA LEU A 39 32.69 -23.83 4.24
C LEU A 39 32.49 -23.93 5.75
N LYS A 40 32.02 -22.84 6.36
CA LYS A 40 31.66 -22.81 7.79
C LYS A 40 30.37 -23.58 8.03
N ASN A 41 30.32 -24.30 9.15
CA ASN A 41 29.13 -25.05 9.55
C ASN A 41 28.23 -24.21 10.47
N PHE A 42 27.05 -24.74 10.81
CA PHE A 42 26.09 -24.05 11.69
C PHE A 42 26.64 -23.83 13.11
N SER A 43 27.37 -24.80 13.67
CA SER A 43 27.92 -24.73 15.03
C SER A 43 28.91 -23.57 15.17
N ASP A 44 29.79 -23.37 14.19
CA ASP A 44 30.73 -22.23 14.14
C ASP A 44 29.98 -20.89 14.27
N ILE A 45 28.87 -20.75 13.56
CA ILE A 45 28.07 -19.51 13.52
C ILE A 45 27.29 -19.34 14.83
N GLN A 46 26.68 -20.43 15.33
CA GLN A 46 25.89 -20.42 16.55
C GLN A 46 26.75 -20.01 17.76
N THR A 47 27.96 -20.54 17.89
CA THR A 47 28.91 -20.14 18.94
C THR A 47 29.26 -18.66 18.86
N LEU A 48 29.51 -18.12 17.66
CA LEU A 48 29.81 -16.70 17.49
C LEU A 48 28.61 -15.80 17.84
N LEU A 49 27.38 -16.23 17.52
CA LEU A 49 26.17 -15.51 17.89
C LEU A 49 25.97 -15.47 19.41
N GLN A 50 26.15 -16.61 20.09
CA GLN A 50 26.06 -16.71 21.55
C GLN A 50 27.12 -15.84 22.25
N GLN A 51 28.31 -15.74 21.67
CA GLN A 51 29.39 -14.86 22.14
C GLN A 51 29.17 -13.37 21.81
N GLY A 52 28.07 -13.00 21.12
CA GLY A 52 27.81 -11.63 20.70
C GLY A 52 28.75 -11.11 19.58
N ARG A 53 29.52 -11.99 18.93
CA ARG A 53 30.48 -11.66 17.86
C ARG A 53 29.80 -11.42 16.51
N LYS A 54 28.80 -10.53 16.49
CA LYS A 54 27.96 -10.21 15.31
C LYS A 54 28.79 -9.79 14.09
N GLN A 55 29.92 -9.12 14.29
CA GLN A 55 30.80 -8.70 13.20
C GLN A 55 31.45 -9.87 12.45
N ASP A 56 31.80 -10.95 13.15
CA ASP A 56 32.42 -12.13 12.54
C ASP A 56 31.38 -12.96 11.79
N VAL A 57 30.19 -13.13 12.36
CA VAL A 57 29.03 -13.74 11.70
C VAL A 57 28.72 -13.01 10.40
N LYS A 58 28.64 -11.69 10.43
CA LYS A 58 28.46 -10.86 9.23
C LYS A 58 29.52 -11.14 8.17
N ASN A 59 30.80 -11.22 8.54
CA ASN A 59 31.86 -11.49 7.59
C ASN A 59 31.74 -12.90 6.98
N ILE A 60 31.35 -13.89 7.77
CA ILE A 60 31.07 -15.26 7.31
C ILE A 60 29.93 -15.25 6.29
N LEU A 61 28.77 -14.68 6.62
CA LEU A 61 27.58 -14.65 5.76
C LEU A 61 27.84 -13.99 4.39
N ARG A 62 28.71 -12.98 4.36
CA ARG A 62 29.09 -12.27 3.12
C ARG A 62 30.07 -13.04 2.22
N THR A 63 30.81 -13.99 2.77
CA THR A 63 31.95 -14.63 2.08
C THR A 63 31.78 -16.13 1.87
N ASN A 64 31.14 -16.83 2.81
CA ASN A 64 30.83 -18.24 2.69
C ASN A 64 29.69 -18.40 1.69
N SER A 65 29.89 -19.24 0.68
CA SER A 65 28.94 -19.42 -0.40
C SER A 65 28.39 -20.84 -0.40
N TRP A 66 27.56 -21.14 0.60
CA TRP A 66 26.83 -22.39 0.66
C TRP A 66 25.99 -22.59 -0.61
N PRO A 67 26.02 -23.78 -1.23
CA PRO A 67 25.15 -24.16 -2.34
C PRO A 67 23.68 -23.86 -2.04
N VAL A 68 22.86 -23.70 -3.08
CA VAL A 68 21.45 -23.33 -2.90
C VAL A 68 20.66 -24.41 -2.14
N ASN A 69 21.04 -25.67 -2.27
CA ASN A 69 20.46 -26.83 -1.59
C ASN A 69 21.13 -27.21 -0.26
N ASP A 70 22.03 -26.35 0.25
CA ASP A 70 22.71 -26.64 1.51
C ASP A 70 21.71 -26.58 2.70
N PRO A 71 21.59 -27.65 3.50
CA PRO A 71 20.60 -27.75 4.58
C PRO A 71 20.90 -26.80 5.75
N ILE A 72 22.04 -26.12 5.76
CA ILE A 72 22.41 -25.16 6.80
C ILE A 72 21.32 -24.09 7.00
N ARG A 73 20.61 -23.69 5.94
CA ARG A 73 19.63 -22.59 5.99
C ARG A 73 18.40 -22.91 6.83
N ALA A 74 17.99 -24.18 6.87
CA ALA A 74 16.90 -24.64 7.72
C ALA A 74 17.17 -24.33 9.21
N LYS A 75 18.43 -24.37 9.64
CA LYS A 75 18.83 -24.03 11.02
C LYS A 75 19.28 -22.58 11.16
N LEU A 76 19.98 -22.06 10.15
CA LEU A 76 20.63 -20.76 10.21
C LEU A 76 19.63 -19.61 10.13
N TRP A 77 18.67 -19.65 9.20
CA TRP A 77 17.75 -18.53 8.98
C TRP A 77 16.81 -18.26 10.16
N PRO A 78 16.21 -19.28 10.83
CA PRO A 78 15.44 -19.05 12.05
C PRO A 78 16.23 -18.33 13.14
N VAL A 79 17.47 -18.77 13.39
CA VAL A 79 18.36 -18.12 14.38
C VAL A 79 18.71 -16.69 13.96
N LEU A 80 18.96 -16.45 12.66
CA LEU A 80 19.26 -15.11 12.17
C LEU A 80 18.06 -14.16 12.29
N CYS A 81 16.84 -14.62 12.05
CA CYS A 81 15.63 -13.81 12.19
C CYS A 81 15.30 -13.56 13.67
N GLY A 82 15.38 -14.61 14.52
CA GLY A 82 15.06 -14.54 15.95
C GLY A 82 15.95 -13.58 16.74
N GLN A 83 17.18 -13.31 16.29
CA GLN A 83 18.10 -12.41 17.01
C GLN A 83 17.65 -10.94 17.11
N HIS A 84 16.64 -10.53 16.33
CA HIS A 84 16.14 -9.15 16.30
C HIS A 84 14.87 -8.93 17.14
N HIS A 85 14.38 -9.98 17.77
CA HIS A 85 13.19 -9.93 18.60
C HIS A 85 13.51 -9.49 20.04
N ASN A 86 12.70 -8.59 20.61
CA ASN A 86 12.96 -7.98 21.92
C ASN A 86 12.10 -8.55 23.07
N SER A 87 11.15 -9.45 22.81
CA SER A 87 10.21 -9.97 23.83
C SER A 87 10.23 -11.51 23.90
N LYS A 88 10.28 -12.11 25.09
CA LYS A 88 10.23 -13.59 25.22
C LYS A 88 8.84 -14.19 24.97
N SER A 89 7.93 -13.49 24.29
CA SER A 89 6.49 -13.76 24.29
C SER A 89 5.98 -14.55 23.08
N SER A 90 6.83 -14.86 22.10
CA SER A 90 6.46 -15.58 20.88
C SER A 90 6.91 -17.05 20.83
N ASP A 91 7.50 -17.57 21.91
CA ASP A 91 7.93 -18.98 22.03
C ASP A 91 6.82 -19.88 22.63
N LEU A 92 5.56 -19.44 22.58
CA LEU A 92 4.45 -20.32 22.93
C LEU A 92 4.20 -21.26 21.75
N ASP A 93 4.67 -22.49 21.92
CA ASP A 93 4.43 -23.61 21.01
C ASP A 93 2.93 -23.69 20.67
N GLY A 94 2.59 -23.74 19.38
CA GLY A 94 1.21 -23.77 18.91
C GLY A 94 0.50 -22.43 18.76
N PHE A 95 1.08 -21.29 19.17
CA PHE A 95 0.45 -19.97 19.02
C PHE A 95 0.09 -19.65 17.55
N TYR A 96 0.93 -20.07 16.60
CA TYR A 96 0.63 -19.92 15.19
C TYR A 96 -0.65 -20.67 14.79
N TRP A 97 -0.77 -21.92 15.23
CA TRP A 97 -1.91 -22.78 14.91
C TRP A 97 -3.22 -22.31 15.56
N ASP A 98 -3.14 -21.71 16.76
CA ASP A 98 -4.29 -21.04 17.38
C ASP A 98 -4.78 -19.87 16.51
N MET A 99 -3.85 -19.08 15.96
CA MET A 99 -4.18 -17.98 15.05
C MET A 99 -4.72 -18.48 13.70
N VAL A 100 -4.19 -19.58 13.18
CA VAL A 100 -4.74 -20.26 11.99
C VAL A 100 -6.19 -20.65 12.24
N ASN A 101 -6.48 -21.29 13.37
CA ASN A 101 -7.85 -21.66 13.74
C ASN A 101 -8.78 -20.45 13.89
N GLN A 102 -8.29 -19.33 14.44
CA GLN A 102 -9.07 -18.09 14.55
C GLN A 102 -9.41 -17.48 13.19
N VAL A 103 -8.48 -17.51 12.23
CA VAL A 103 -8.66 -16.89 10.90
C VAL A 103 -9.43 -17.79 9.94
N PHE A 104 -9.17 -19.11 9.97
CA PHE A 104 -9.67 -20.06 8.98
C PHE A 104 -10.67 -21.09 9.54
N GLY A 105 -10.80 -21.21 10.86
CA GLY A 105 -11.69 -22.18 11.52
C GLY A 105 -11.17 -23.62 11.57
N SER A 106 -10.07 -23.93 10.88
CA SER A 106 -9.40 -25.24 10.88
C SER A 106 -7.89 -25.08 10.60
N THR A 107 -7.09 -26.05 11.03
CA THR A 107 -5.68 -26.20 10.66
C THR A 107 -5.48 -26.85 9.29
N ASP A 108 -6.55 -27.38 8.68
CA ASP A 108 -6.50 -27.92 7.32
C ASP A 108 -6.19 -26.82 6.32
N LEU A 109 -5.36 -27.14 5.33
CA LEU A 109 -5.02 -26.18 4.28
C LEU A 109 -6.23 -26.01 3.35
N PRO A 110 -6.67 -24.76 3.07
CA PRO A 110 -7.85 -24.55 2.24
C PRO A 110 -7.67 -25.11 0.81
N ASP A 111 -8.68 -25.84 0.32
CA ASP A 111 -8.71 -26.36 -1.07
C ASP A 111 -8.86 -25.23 -2.11
N LYS A 112 -9.42 -24.09 -1.70
CA LYS A 112 -9.63 -22.90 -2.55
C LYS A 112 -8.62 -21.82 -2.20
N SER A 113 -8.22 -21.04 -3.21
CA SER A 113 -7.33 -19.90 -3.03
C SER A 113 -7.89 -18.91 -2.00
N VAL A 114 -7.08 -18.54 -1.02
CA VAL A 114 -7.43 -17.56 0.01
C VAL A 114 -7.33 -16.16 -0.56
N SER A 115 -8.25 -15.27 -0.19
CA SER A 115 -8.10 -13.84 -0.51
C SER A 115 -6.98 -13.26 0.33
N LEU A 116 -5.92 -12.80 -0.32
CA LEU A 116 -4.79 -12.19 0.37
C LEU A 116 -5.18 -10.84 1.01
N PRO A 117 -4.53 -10.46 2.13
CA PRO A 117 -4.72 -9.14 2.74
C PRO A 117 -4.40 -7.97 1.80
N PRO A 118 -5.04 -6.80 1.96
CA PRO A 118 -4.92 -5.67 1.03
C PRO A 118 -3.53 -5.02 1.02
N PHE A 119 -2.71 -5.25 2.05
CA PHE A 119 -1.32 -4.76 2.07
C PHE A 119 -0.41 -5.50 1.08
N VAL A 120 -0.85 -6.64 0.53
CA VAL A 120 -0.12 -7.41 -0.48
C VAL A 120 -0.52 -6.92 -1.86
N GLU A 121 0.45 -6.82 -2.77
CA GLU A 121 0.19 -6.47 -4.16
C GLU A 121 0.20 -7.72 -5.03
N PRO A 122 -0.95 -8.14 -5.62
CA PRO A 122 -1.05 -9.39 -6.36
C PRO A 122 -0.05 -9.54 -7.52
N SER A 123 0.30 -8.44 -8.20
CA SER A 123 1.30 -8.44 -9.28
C SER A 123 2.71 -8.76 -8.81
N HIS A 124 2.96 -8.68 -7.50
CA HIS A 124 4.26 -8.90 -6.87
C HIS A 124 4.28 -10.13 -5.94
N CYS A 125 3.25 -10.99 -5.96
CA CYS A 125 3.24 -12.27 -5.24
C CYS A 125 4.19 -13.29 -5.90
N GLN A 126 5.50 -13.12 -5.69
CA GLN A 126 6.52 -14.01 -6.23
C GLN A 126 6.60 -15.30 -5.40
N ALA A 127 6.14 -16.41 -5.98
CA ALA A 127 6.17 -17.74 -5.35
C ALA A 127 7.46 -18.52 -5.61
N TYR A 128 8.28 -18.08 -6.58
CA TYR A 128 9.50 -18.78 -7.02
C TYR A 128 9.25 -20.25 -7.36
N PHE A 129 9.85 -21.19 -6.62
CA PHE A 129 9.75 -22.63 -6.84
C PHE A 129 8.82 -23.31 -5.82
N LEU A 130 7.95 -22.55 -5.15
CA LEU A 130 6.89 -23.17 -4.34
C LEU A 130 5.91 -23.93 -5.22
N THR A 131 5.56 -25.14 -4.78
CA THR A 131 4.47 -25.94 -5.37
C THR A 131 3.12 -25.24 -5.18
N HIS A 132 2.04 -25.80 -5.73
CA HIS A 132 0.69 -25.32 -5.42
C HIS A 132 0.42 -25.32 -3.91
N ARG A 133 0.80 -26.41 -3.21
CA ARG A 133 0.71 -26.50 -1.74
C ARG A 133 1.56 -25.43 -1.07
N GLY A 134 2.79 -25.21 -1.52
CA GLY A 134 3.67 -24.17 -0.97
C GLY A 134 3.11 -22.75 -1.12
N ARG A 135 2.42 -22.45 -2.23
CA ARG A 135 1.73 -21.17 -2.41
C ARG A 135 0.56 -21.00 -1.43
N SER A 136 -0.27 -22.02 -1.27
CA SER A 136 -1.35 -22.01 -0.28
C SER A 136 -0.83 -21.83 1.15
N ILE A 137 0.33 -22.42 1.48
CA ILE A 137 1.01 -22.20 2.76
C ILE A 137 1.44 -20.73 2.90
N ALA A 138 2.06 -20.14 1.87
CA ALA A 138 2.44 -18.73 1.88
C ALA A 138 1.23 -17.81 2.06
N ASP A 139 0.13 -18.07 1.34
CA ASP A 139 -1.12 -17.31 1.45
C ASP A 139 -1.65 -17.33 2.89
N ARG A 140 -1.64 -18.52 3.52
CA ARG A 140 -2.07 -18.71 4.91
C ARG A 140 -1.17 -17.96 5.89
N VAL A 141 0.15 -18.12 5.81
CA VAL A 141 1.12 -17.42 6.68
C VAL A 141 0.94 -15.90 6.58
N VAL A 142 0.81 -15.36 5.37
CA VAL A 142 0.64 -13.92 5.14
C VAL A 142 -0.70 -13.42 5.68
N SER A 143 -1.77 -14.22 5.55
CA SER A 143 -3.10 -13.89 6.08
C SER A 143 -3.10 -13.86 7.61
N VAL A 144 -2.51 -14.87 8.25
CA VAL A 144 -2.36 -14.93 9.71
C VAL A 144 -1.52 -13.77 10.22
N LEU A 145 -0.42 -13.45 9.55
CA LEU A 145 0.43 -12.31 9.90
C LEU A 145 -0.33 -10.97 9.78
N GLY A 146 -1.16 -10.83 8.74
CA GLY A 146 -2.01 -9.65 8.56
C GLY A 146 -3.04 -9.48 9.67
N TYR A 147 -3.63 -10.58 10.13
CA TYR A 147 -4.53 -10.59 11.27
C TYR A 147 -3.81 -10.27 12.59
N ALA A 148 -2.60 -10.83 12.80
CA ALA A 148 -1.80 -10.60 14.01
C ALA A 148 -1.17 -9.20 14.08
N CYS A 149 -0.93 -8.54 12.94
CA CYS A 149 -0.21 -7.28 12.82
C CYS A 149 -1.03 -6.25 12.03
N PRO A 150 -2.06 -5.63 12.63
CA PRO A 150 -2.95 -4.68 11.95
C PRO A 150 -2.25 -3.39 11.48
N ASP A 151 -1.07 -3.08 12.01
CA ASP A 151 -0.26 -1.92 11.59
C ASP A 151 0.34 -2.09 10.18
N ILE A 152 0.31 -3.31 9.61
CA ILE A 152 0.74 -3.57 8.24
C ILE A 152 -0.39 -3.15 7.29
N VAL A 153 -0.23 -1.96 6.70
CA VAL A 153 -1.21 -1.39 5.76
C VAL A 153 -0.75 -1.43 4.31
N TYR A 154 0.56 -1.52 4.05
CA TYR A 154 1.12 -1.65 2.70
C TYR A 154 2.53 -2.28 2.74
N SER A 155 2.66 -3.50 2.21
CA SER A 155 3.90 -4.26 2.27
C SER A 155 4.05 -5.25 1.09
N PRO A 156 4.29 -4.74 -0.13
CA PRO A 156 4.36 -5.62 -1.31
C PRO A 156 5.56 -6.59 -1.27
N SER A 157 6.63 -6.28 -0.53
CA SER A 157 7.79 -7.17 -0.37
C SER A 157 7.58 -8.33 0.61
N LEU A 158 6.51 -8.30 1.41
CA LEU A 158 6.28 -9.27 2.49
C LEU A 158 6.06 -10.67 1.92
N TYR A 159 5.21 -10.80 0.91
CA TYR A 159 4.89 -12.09 0.29
C TYR A 159 6.13 -12.76 -0.34
N PRO A 160 6.94 -12.08 -1.19
CA PRO A 160 8.19 -12.66 -1.69
C PRO A 160 9.15 -13.12 -0.59
N ILE A 161 9.29 -12.37 0.51
CA ILE A 161 10.20 -12.75 1.61
C ILE A 161 9.67 -14.00 2.33
N CYS A 162 8.37 -14.07 2.59
CA CYS A 162 7.70 -15.26 3.12
C CYS A 162 7.93 -16.47 2.20
N ALA A 163 7.71 -16.30 0.90
CA ALA A 163 7.93 -17.37 -0.08
C ALA A 163 9.37 -17.86 -0.08
N ILE A 164 10.38 -16.97 -0.01
CA ILE A 164 11.80 -17.37 0.07
C ILE A 164 12.09 -18.16 1.36
N LEU A 165 11.58 -17.71 2.50
CA LEU A 165 11.75 -18.42 3.78
C LEU A 165 11.21 -19.86 3.70
N LEU A 166 10.01 -20.04 3.14
CA LEU A 166 9.37 -21.35 2.96
C LEU A 166 10.18 -22.33 2.11
N HIS A 167 11.17 -21.86 1.33
CA HIS A 167 12.05 -22.81 0.63
C HIS A 167 12.96 -23.58 1.58
N TYR A 168 13.13 -23.15 2.84
CA TYR A 168 14.12 -23.73 3.74
C TYR A 168 13.58 -24.12 5.11
N MET A 169 12.30 -23.89 5.39
CA MET A 169 11.72 -24.16 6.70
C MET A 169 10.24 -24.53 6.60
N THR A 170 9.71 -25.01 7.71
CA THR A 170 8.29 -25.31 7.85
C THR A 170 7.43 -24.04 7.86
N GLU A 171 6.12 -24.23 7.76
CA GLU A 171 5.14 -23.14 7.80
C GLU A 171 5.22 -22.30 9.09
N GLU A 172 5.25 -22.95 10.24
CA GLU A 172 5.29 -22.29 11.54
C GLU A 172 6.61 -21.56 11.77
N GLU A 173 7.75 -22.18 11.43
CA GLU A 173 9.06 -21.52 11.46
C GLU A 173 9.11 -20.28 10.55
N CYS A 174 8.45 -20.34 9.38
CA CYS A 174 8.33 -19.20 8.49
C CYS A 174 7.55 -18.05 9.13
N TYR A 175 6.41 -18.35 9.77
CA TYR A 175 5.63 -17.35 10.51
C TYR A 175 6.45 -16.70 11.63
N HIS A 176 7.19 -17.49 12.42
CA HIS A 176 8.07 -16.95 13.46
C HIS A 176 9.21 -16.09 12.88
N CYS A 177 9.80 -16.48 11.75
CA CYS A 177 10.77 -15.63 11.07
C CYS A 177 10.14 -14.30 10.63
N MET A 178 8.96 -14.36 9.99
CA MET A 178 8.27 -13.17 9.47
C MET A 178 7.86 -12.20 10.59
N THR A 179 7.27 -12.70 11.68
CA THR A 179 6.92 -11.88 12.86
C THR A 179 8.15 -11.19 13.45
N ASN A 180 9.28 -11.89 13.56
CA ASN A 180 10.53 -11.31 14.05
C ASN A 180 11.09 -10.20 13.14
N LEU A 181 10.99 -10.37 11.82
CA LEU A 181 11.45 -9.37 10.85
C LEU A 181 10.52 -8.14 10.80
N VAL A 182 9.21 -8.33 10.96
CA VAL A 182 8.21 -7.26 11.04
C VAL A 182 8.35 -6.47 12.34
N ALA A 183 8.52 -7.15 13.49
CA ALA A 183 8.57 -6.50 14.80
C ALA A 183 9.96 -5.88 15.15
N ALA A 184 10.97 -6.06 14.30
CA ALA A 184 12.32 -5.59 14.55
C ALA A 184 12.39 -4.06 14.71
N LYS A 185 12.93 -3.60 15.86
CA LYS A 185 13.01 -2.16 16.20
C LYS A 185 14.34 -1.50 15.81
N GLU A 186 15.45 -2.23 15.91
CA GLU A 186 16.79 -1.67 15.66
C GLU A 186 17.13 -1.60 14.17
N LYS A 187 16.65 -2.56 13.39
CA LYS A 187 16.90 -2.69 11.96
C LYS A 187 15.59 -2.85 11.23
N MET A 188 15.42 -2.09 10.16
CA MET A 188 14.31 -2.27 9.24
C MET A 188 14.61 -3.45 8.32
N PHE A 189 13.65 -4.36 8.17
CA PHE A 189 13.69 -5.46 7.20
C PHE A 189 12.58 -5.30 6.16
N ILE A 190 11.34 -5.15 6.63
CA ILE A 190 10.13 -5.10 5.81
C ILE A 190 9.43 -3.76 6.05
N THR A 191 9.11 -3.03 4.98
CA THR A 191 8.29 -1.80 5.07
C THR A 191 6.82 -2.16 5.25
N GLN A 192 6.13 -1.51 6.18
CA GLN A 192 4.75 -1.87 6.57
C GLN A 192 3.71 -0.82 6.13
N THR A 193 4.16 0.34 5.64
CA THR A 193 3.28 1.44 5.23
C THR A 193 3.71 2.01 3.88
N LYS A 194 2.77 2.66 3.18
CA LYS A 194 3.02 3.32 1.88
C LYS A 194 4.04 4.45 2.01
N LEU A 195 4.01 5.17 3.14
CA LEU A 195 5.02 6.18 3.45
C LEU A 195 6.41 5.57 3.55
N LEU A 196 6.58 4.48 4.32
CA LEU A 196 7.88 3.82 4.44
C LEU A 196 8.35 3.28 3.08
N TYR A 197 7.46 2.67 2.31
CA TYR A 197 7.76 2.27 0.94
C TYR A 197 8.26 3.46 0.10
N GLU A 198 7.60 4.62 0.17
CA GLU A 198 8.02 5.81 -0.56
C GLU A 198 9.39 6.35 -0.11
N VAL A 199 9.61 6.42 1.19
CA VAL A 199 10.88 6.85 1.78
C VAL A 199 12.02 5.95 1.32
N THR A 200 11.81 4.63 1.28
CA THR A 200 12.89 3.69 0.92
C THR A 200 13.36 3.87 -0.51
N TRP A 201 12.46 3.95 -1.50
CA TRP A 201 12.88 4.11 -2.89
C TRP A 201 13.50 5.50 -3.16
N LYS A 202 13.00 6.56 -2.51
CA LYS A 202 13.63 7.89 -2.58
C LYS A 202 15.00 7.90 -1.91
N THR A 203 15.18 7.16 -0.82
CA THR A 203 16.48 6.96 -0.16
C THR A 203 17.46 6.26 -1.10
N VAL A 204 17.03 5.20 -1.78
CA VAL A 204 17.83 4.49 -2.79
C VAL A 204 18.24 5.43 -3.93
N MET A 205 17.31 6.24 -4.44
CA MET A 205 17.62 7.25 -5.47
C MET A 205 18.68 8.26 -5.00
N GLN A 206 18.57 8.78 -3.78
CA GLN A 206 19.55 9.74 -3.24
C GLN A 206 20.92 9.11 -3.01
N ILE A 207 20.94 7.87 -2.51
CA ILE A 207 22.18 7.09 -2.36
C ILE A 207 22.81 6.85 -3.73
N ALA A 208 22.02 6.51 -4.75
CA ALA A 208 22.50 6.25 -6.10
C ALA A 208 23.22 7.46 -6.69
N LYS A 209 22.58 8.64 -6.60
CA LYS A 209 23.13 9.91 -7.09
C LYS A 209 24.47 10.27 -6.43
N LYS A 210 24.71 9.84 -5.18
CA LYS A 210 25.93 10.13 -4.44
C LYS A 210 27.01 9.06 -4.56
N HIS A 211 26.67 7.79 -4.32
CA HIS A 211 27.64 6.70 -4.17
C HIS A 211 27.93 5.96 -5.47
N VAL A 212 27.01 5.98 -6.44
CA VAL A 212 27.19 5.35 -7.76
C VAL A 212 26.84 6.32 -8.88
N LYS A 213 27.36 7.55 -8.75
CA LYS A 213 27.05 8.70 -9.62
C LYS A 213 27.16 8.37 -11.12
N ALA A 214 28.19 7.64 -11.55
CA ALA A 214 28.35 7.27 -12.95
C ALA A 214 27.15 6.44 -13.48
N ALA A 215 26.71 5.45 -12.72
CA ALA A 215 25.55 4.63 -13.07
C ALA A 215 24.24 5.43 -13.00
N ALA A 216 24.07 6.27 -11.97
CA ALA A 216 22.89 7.12 -11.85
C ALA A 216 22.76 8.13 -13.01
N VAL A 217 23.88 8.72 -13.44
CA VAL A 217 23.92 9.62 -14.61
C VAL A 217 23.65 8.84 -15.89
N HIS A 218 24.17 7.62 -16.03
CA HIS A 218 23.88 6.77 -17.19
C HIS A 218 22.38 6.47 -17.32
N LEU A 219 21.72 6.08 -16.22
CA LEU A 219 20.25 5.90 -16.21
C LEU A 219 19.51 7.18 -16.63
N GLN A 220 19.95 8.34 -16.12
CA GLN A 220 19.33 9.62 -16.45
C GLN A 220 19.54 10.02 -17.92
N ARG A 221 20.66 9.66 -18.55
CA ARG A 221 20.90 9.94 -19.97
C ARG A 221 19.94 9.18 -20.89
N HIS A 222 19.54 7.97 -20.48
CA HIS A 222 18.68 7.09 -21.27
C HIS A 222 17.22 7.06 -20.80
N CYS A 223 16.84 8.00 -19.92
CA CYS A 223 15.46 8.15 -19.46
C CYS A 223 15.04 9.62 -19.47
N PRO A 224 13.86 9.97 -20.03
CA PRO A 224 13.30 11.32 -19.93
C PRO A 224 13.24 11.81 -18.48
N SER A 225 13.60 13.07 -18.24
CA SER A 225 13.71 13.66 -16.89
C SER A 225 12.46 13.49 -16.03
N SER A 226 11.26 13.45 -16.64
CA SER A 226 9.98 13.24 -15.97
C SER A 226 9.74 11.82 -15.44
N ARG A 227 10.57 10.84 -15.83
CA ARG A 227 10.40 9.42 -15.49
C ARG A 227 11.54 8.83 -14.67
N VAL A 228 12.63 9.57 -14.44
CA VAL A 228 13.81 9.04 -13.72
C VAL A 228 13.47 8.55 -12.32
N GLU A 229 12.54 9.21 -11.62
CA GLU A 229 12.07 8.75 -10.30
C GLU A 229 11.34 7.40 -10.38
N ARG A 230 10.58 7.16 -11.46
CA ARG A 230 9.79 5.93 -11.63
C ARG A 230 10.66 4.68 -11.69
N ILE A 231 11.84 4.77 -12.28
CA ILE A 231 12.82 3.67 -12.31
C ILE A 231 13.12 3.19 -10.88
N TYR A 232 13.29 4.13 -9.94
CA TYR A 232 13.63 3.78 -8.56
C TYR A 232 12.46 3.23 -7.76
N ILE A 233 11.20 3.43 -8.17
CA ILE A 233 10.05 2.79 -7.48
C ILE A 233 10.22 1.27 -7.50
N ASP A 234 10.72 0.72 -8.60
CA ASP A 234 10.94 -0.72 -8.79
C ASP A 234 12.27 -1.23 -8.23
N TRP A 235 13.00 -0.43 -7.46
CA TRP A 235 14.36 -0.76 -7.00
C TRP A 235 14.47 -2.11 -6.28
N ILE A 236 13.43 -2.48 -5.53
CA ILE A 236 13.38 -3.73 -4.77
C ILE A 236 13.04 -4.91 -5.68
N TRP A 237 12.34 -4.67 -6.79
CA TRP A 237 11.96 -5.68 -7.77
C TRP A 237 13.12 -6.11 -8.65
N TRP A 238 14.13 -5.24 -8.85
CA TRP A 238 15.41 -5.66 -9.43
C TRP A 238 16.06 -6.80 -8.64
N ILE A 239 15.77 -6.87 -7.34
CA ILE A 239 16.26 -7.90 -6.43
C ILE A 239 15.25 -9.04 -6.38
N LEU A 240 14.08 -8.82 -5.77
CA LEU A 240 13.11 -9.86 -5.41
C LEU A 240 12.47 -10.55 -6.62
N GLN A 241 12.33 -9.87 -7.75
CA GLN A 241 11.75 -10.45 -8.97
C GLN A 241 12.79 -10.58 -10.09
N GLY A 242 13.83 -9.75 -10.06
CA GLY A 242 14.86 -9.66 -11.08
C GLY A 242 15.93 -10.72 -10.93
N LEU A 243 16.57 -10.84 -9.76
CA LEU A 243 17.75 -11.71 -9.63
C LEU A 243 17.40 -13.21 -9.71
N PRO A 244 18.28 -14.05 -10.29
CA PRO A 244 18.12 -15.50 -10.22
C PRO A 244 18.09 -15.98 -8.78
N PHE A 245 17.39 -17.09 -8.53
CA PHE A 245 17.13 -17.57 -7.17
C PHE A 245 18.40 -17.84 -6.35
N ALA A 246 19.46 -18.39 -6.96
CA ALA A 246 20.75 -18.59 -6.28
C ALA A 246 21.37 -17.27 -5.78
N HIS A 247 21.18 -16.16 -6.51
CA HIS A 247 21.60 -14.84 -6.09
C HIS A 247 20.74 -14.33 -4.95
N LEU A 248 19.41 -14.49 -5.05
CA LEU A 248 18.47 -14.12 -4.00
C LEU A 248 18.82 -14.80 -2.68
N VAL A 249 19.00 -16.12 -2.68
CA VAL A 249 19.34 -16.91 -1.48
C VAL A 249 20.60 -16.38 -0.80
N ARG A 250 21.65 -16.05 -1.58
CA ARG A 250 22.89 -15.47 -1.05
C ARG A 250 22.72 -14.05 -0.51
N VAL A 251 21.84 -13.25 -1.13
CA VAL A 251 21.46 -11.93 -0.61
C VAL A 251 20.69 -12.09 0.72
N MET A 252 19.78 -13.07 0.81
CA MET A 252 18.96 -13.32 1.99
C MET A 252 19.79 -13.77 3.21
N ASP A 253 20.81 -14.60 3.00
CA ASP A 253 21.78 -14.98 4.04
C ASP A 253 22.37 -13.73 4.76
N CYS A 254 22.63 -12.65 4.02
CA CYS A 254 23.12 -11.40 4.59
C CYS A 254 21.97 -10.51 5.13
N PHE A 255 20.85 -10.45 4.41
CA PHE A 255 19.69 -9.63 4.75
C PHE A 255 19.16 -9.99 6.14
N PHE A 256 18.96 -11.27 6.46
CA PHE A 256 18.44 -11.68 7.77
C PHE A 256 19.35 -11.31 8.95
N HIS A 257 20.62 -11.00 8.71
CA HIS A 257 21.52 -10.51 9.77
C HIS A 257 21.66 -8.98 9.79
N GLU A 258 21.66 -8.33 8.64
CA GLU A 258 22.02 -6.90 8.51
C GLU A 258 20.85 -5.96 8.21
N GLY A 259 19.70 -6.48 7.78
CA GLY A 259 18.50 -5.72 7.42
C GLY A 259 18.52 -5.14 6.00
N ILE A 260 17.55 -4.25 5.73
CA ILE A 260 17.26 -3.65 4.41
C ILE A 260 18.47 -2.94 3.76
N LYS A 261 19.47 -2.58 4.56
CA LYS A 261 20.75 -2.04 4.07
C LYS A 261 21.43 -2.96 3.07
N VAL A 262 21.25 -4.28 3.18
CA VAL A 262 21.78 -5.24 2.20
C VAL A 262 21.11 -5.01 0.85
N PHE A 263 19.79 -4.86 0.80
CA PHE A 263 19.08 -4.55 -0.44
C PHE A 263 19.54 -3.23 -1.05
N TYR A 264 19.78 -2.18 -0.25
CA TYR A 264 20.36 -0.93 -0.77
C TYR A 264 21.71 -1.16 -1.45
N ARG A 265 22.59 -1.96 -0.83
CA ARG A 265 23.90 -2.28 -1.42
C ARG A 265 23.79 -3.10 -2.70
N VAL A 266 22.88 -4.07 -2.72
CA VAL A 266 22.64 -4.92 -3.90
C VAL A 266 22.04 -4.12 -5.04
N ALA A 267 21.07 -3.23 -4.78
CA ALA A 267 20.54 -2.32 -5.79
C ALA A 267 21.64 -1.45 -6.39
N MET A 268 22.52 -0.86 -5.57
CA MET A 268 23.67 -0.11 -6.09
C MET A 268 24.64 -0.99 -6.89
N ALA A 269 24.87 -2.24 -6.48
CA ALA A 269 25.71 -3.18 -7.21
C ALA A 269 25.13 -3.54 -8.57
N ILE A 270 23.82 -3.77 -8.66
CA ILE A 270 23.10 -3.97 -9.91
C ILE A 270 23.32 -2.77 -10.83
N LEU A 271 23.14 -1.54 -10.33
CA LEU A 271 23.36 -0.33 -11.13
C LEU A 271 24.81 -0.21 -11.63
N ILE A 272 25.80 -0.52 -10.79
CA ILE A 272 27.22 -0.53 -11.19
C ILE A 272 27.47 -1.56 -12.30
N LEU A 273 26.96 -2.78 -12.13
CA LEU A 273 27.15 -3.88 -13.08
C LEU A 273 26.44 -3.61 -14.40
N PHE A 274 25.21 -3.09 -14.34
CA PHE A 274 24.43 -2.70 -15.51
C PHE A 274 25.15 -1.60 -16.28
N HIS A 275 25.57 -0.52 -15.61
CA HIS A 275 26.34 0.55 -16.24
C HIS A 275 27.64 0.04 -16.87
N LYS A 276 28.36 -0.86 -16.19
CA LYS A 276 29.57 -1.44 -16.77
C LYS A 276 29.26 -2.21 -18.05
N SER A 277 28.17 -2.98 -18.05
CA SER A 277 27.76 -3.84 -19.16
C SER A 277 27.13 -3.06 -20.32
N SER A 278 26.64 -1.85 -20.07
CA SER A 278 26.02 -0.93 -21.04
C SER A 278 26.85 0.32 -21.32
N SER A 279 28.09 0.41 -20.85
CA SER A 279 28.89 1.62 -21.10
C SER A 279 29.42 1.71 -22.55
N SER A 280 29.55 0.57 -23.23
CA SER A 280 30.05 0.48 -24.60
C SER A 280 28.90 0.54 -25.61
N SER A 281 29.02 1.38 -26.65
CA SER A 281 28.02 1.49 -27.72
C SER A 281 27.77 0.18 -28.48
N ASN A 282 28.76 -0.73 -28.49
CA ASN A 282 28.65 -2.05 -29.13
C ASN A 282 28.13 -3.13 -28.18
N SER A 283 27.77 -2.79 -26.95
CA SER A 283 27.24 -3.77 -25.99
C SER A 283 25.81 -4.16 -26.32
N GLU A 284 25.49 -5.44 -26.12
CA GLU A 284 24.13 -5.96 -26.21
C GLU A 284 23.16 -5.16 -25.32
N TRP A 285 23.61 -4.80 -24.11
CA TRP A 285 22.81 -4.02 -23.17
C TRP A 285 22.55 -2.59 -23.63
N MET A 286 23.46 -1.96 -24.39
CA MET A 286 23.17 -0.67 -25.03
C MET A 286 22.16 -0.80 -26.16
N ALA A 287 22.27 -1.84 -26.97
CA ALA A 287 21.27 -2.12 -28.01
C ALA A 287 19.88 -2.36 -27.38
N GLU A 288 19.82 -3.08 -26.26
CA GLU A 288 18.59 -3.31 -25.49
C GLU A 288 18.00 -2.00 -24.93
N ILE A 289 18.85 -1.11 -24.37
CA ILE A 289 18.42 0.22 -23.90
C ILE A 289 17.82 1.05 -25.05
N GLN A 290 18.47 1.04 -26.23
CA GLN A 290 18.00 1.80 -27.39
C GLN A 290 16.69 1.25 -27.95
N LYS A 291 16.52 -0.09 -27.91
CA LYS A 291 15.35 -0.77 -28.46
C LYS A 291 14.12 -0.68 -27.54
N ASN A 292 14.29 -0.98 -26.26
CA ASN A 292 13.19 -1.22 -25.32
C ASN A 292 13.13 -0.21 -24.16
N GLY A 293 14.12 0.68 -24.05
CA GLY A 293 14.23 1.62 -22.94
C GLY A 293 15.02 1.04 -21.76
N VAL A 294 15.56 1.95 -20.94
CA VAL A 294 16.50 1.60 -19.86
C VAL A 294 15.82 0.78 -18.75
N ASP A 295 14.54 1.03 -18.49
CA ASP A 295 13.71 0.37 -17.50
C ASP A 295 13.54 -1.13 -17.80
N LEU A 296 13.13 -1.47 -19.03
CA LEU A 296 13.00 -2.87 -19.46
C LEU A 296 14.36 -3.56 -19.59
N ALA A 297 15.37 -2.86 -20.11
CA ALA A 297 16.73 -3.39 -20.22
C ALA A 297 17.33 -3.73 -18.85
N LEU A 298 17.10 -2.88 -17.83
CA LEU A 298 17.56 -3.13 -16.47
C LEU A 298 16.85 -4.34 -15.85
N ASN A 299 15.54 -4.47 -16.05
CA ASN A 299 14.80 -5.63 -15.57
C ASN A 299 15.27 -6.94 -16.22
N LYS A 300 15.53 -6.93 -17.54
CA LYS A 300 16.12 -8.08 -18.25
C LYS A 300 17.52 -8.39 -17.74
N PHE A 301 18.36 -7.37 -17.54
CA PHE A 301 19.72 -7.53 -17.00
C PHE A 301 19.73 -8.21 -15.62
N CYS A 302 18.76 -7.91 -14.76
CA CYS A 302 18.65 -8.56 -13.47
C CYS A 302 18.33 -10.06 -13.62
N LYS A 303 17.41 -10.42 -14.53
CA LYS A 303 17.02 -11.82 -14.80
C LYS A 303 18.15 -12.64 -15.41
N GLU A 304 18.90 -12.02 -16.32
CA GLU A 304 20.03 -12.61 -17.02
C GLU A 304 21.36 -12.20 -16.39
N MET A 305 21.40 -12.08 -15.05
CA MET A 305 22.55 -11.55 -14.31
C MET A 305 23.86 -12.22 -14.76
N PRO A 306 24.78 -11.50 -15.44
CA PRO A 306 25.91 -12.13 -16.14
C PRO A 306 27.06 -12.51 -15.21
N VAL A 307 26.90 -12.30 -13.90
CA VAL A 307 27.94 -12.55 -12.90
C VAL A 307 27.38 -13.43 -11.78
N PRO A 308 28.21 -14.27 -11.14
CA PRO A 308 27.72 -15.19 -10.10
C PRO A 308 27.39 -14.44 -8.78
N PRO A 309 26.64 -15.06 -7.85
CA PRO A 309 26.19 -14.42 -6.60
C PRO A 309 27.33 -13.76 -5.80
N GLN A 310 28.49 -14.42 -5.73
CA GLN A 310 29.65 -13.93 -4.99
C GLN A 310 30.19 -12.63 -5.59
N LYS A 311 30.10 -12.46 -6.91
CA LYS A 311 30.53 -11.23 -7.58
C LYS A 311 29.57 -10.08 -7.28
N VAL A 312 28.26 -10.32 -7.27
CA VAL A 312 27.25 -9.32 -6.88
C VAL A 312 27.50 -8.86 -5.44
N LEU A 313 27.63 -9.79 -4.50
CA LEU A 313 27.91 -9.46 -3.10
C LEU A 313 29.25 -8.74 -2.91
N LYS A 314 30.30 -9.15 -3.64
CA LYS A 314 31.60 -8.47 -3.60
C LYS A 314 31.49 -7.01 -4.06
N VAL A 315 30.72 -6.73 -5.10
CA VAL A 315 30.46 -5.34 -5.54
C VAL A 315 29.62 -4.61 -4.48
N ALA A 316 28.53 -5.20 -3.99
CA ALA A 316 27.62 -4.61 -3.01
C ALA A 316 28.32 -4.21 -1.70
N PHE A 317 29.15 -5.10 -1.14
CA PHE A 317 29.89 -4.84 0.09
C PHE A 317 31.20 -4.08 -0.14
N GLY A 318 31.66 -3.97 -1.38
CA GLY A 318 32.78 -3.11 -1.79
C GLY A 318 32.45 -1.61 -1.82
N ILE A 319 31.16 -1.24 -1.83
CA ILE A 319 30.73 0.17 -1.84
C ILE A 319 31.11 0.84 -0.51
N ARG A 320 32.01 1.81 -0.60
CA ARG A 320 32.52 2.60 0.53
C ARG A 320 31.57 3.73 0.92
N GLY A 321 31.70 4.20 2.17
CA GLY A 321 30.95 5.35 2.69
C GLY A 321 29.45 5.11 2.95
N LEU A 322 28.93 3.92 2.66
CA LEU A 322 27.53 3.57 2.88
C LEU A 322 27.31 2.98 4.30
N SER A 323 27.57 3.81 5.32
CA SER A 323 27.39 3.45 6.74
C SER A 323 25.90 3.43 7.13
N SER A 324 25.55 2.72 8.20
CA SER A 324 24.15 2.67 8.67
C SER A 324 23.69 4.05 9.17
N ALA A 325 24.58 4.80 9.82
CA ALA A 325 24.33 6.18 10.23
C ALA A 325 24.10 7.11 9.04
N TYR A 326 24.85 6.96 7.93
CA TYR A 326 24.60 7.75 6.72
C TYR A 326 23.22 7.41 6.12
N ILE A 327 22.90 6.14 5.95
CA ILE A 327 21.59 5.70 5.43
C ILE A 327 20.46 6.23 6.31
N SER A 328 20.57 6.08 7.63
CA SER A 328 19.57 6.57 8.59
C SER A 328 19.35 8.08 8.46
N ARG A 329 20.41 8.89 8.32
CA ARG A 329 20.26 10.34 8.08
C ARG A 329 19.55 10.66 6.77
N VAL A 330 19.86 9.95 5.69
CA VAL A 330 19.19 10.13 4.38
C VAL A 330 17.72 9.73 4.47
N PHE A 331 17.44 8.60 5.13
CA PHE A 331 16.10 8.09 5.37
C PHE A 331 15.26 9.08 6.16
N ILE A 332 15.71 9.49 7.36
CA ILE A 332 15.00 10.42 8.24
C ILE A 332 14.75 11.75 7.53
N ARG A 333 15.76 12.29 6.81
CA ARG A 333 15.59 13.52 6.03
C ARG A 333 14.52 13.37 4.95
N THR A 334 14.50 12.23 4.25
CA THR A 334 13.53 11.96 3.19
C THR A 334 12.12 11.81 3.78
N GLU A 335 11.99 11.07 4.88
CA GLU A 335 10.75 10.92 5.63
C GLU A 335 10.21 12.25 6.13
N MET A 336 11.07 13.09 6.74
CA MET A 336 10.70 14.44 7.17
C MET A 336 10.20 15.29 6.00
N VAL A 337 10.81 15.19 4.82
CA VAL A 337 10.37 15.93 3.62
C VAL A 337 9.03 15.42 3.10
N LEU A 338 8.79 14.10 3.11
CA LEU A 338 7.50 13.55 2.67
C LEU A 338 6.39 13.91 3.67
N LYS A 339 6.65 13.75 4.96
CA LYS A 339 5.73 14.17 6.04
C LYS A 339 5.49 15.68 6.02
N SER A 340 6.49 16.50 5.71
CA SER A 340 6.33 17.95 5.64
C SER A 340 5.59 18.38 4.38
N LYS A 341 5.68 17.67 3.25
CA LYS A 341 4.84 17.97 2.07
C LYS A 341 3.37 17.78 2.38
N THR A 342 3.00 16.74 3.14
CA THR A 342 1.63 16.57 3.64
C THR A 342 1.20 17.69 4.60
N VAL A 343 2.13 18.33 5.33
CA VAL A 343 1.82 19.44 6.26
C VAL A 343 1.85 20.82 5.58
N ILE A 344 2.78 21.07 4.66
CA ILE A 344 2.95 22.35 3.96
C ILE A 344 1.87 22.53 2.89
N SER A 345 1.39 21.44 2.29
CA SER A 345 0.17 21.46 1.47
C SER A 345 -1.10 21.76 2.29
N GLY A 346 -1.04 21.70 3.63
CA GLY A 346 -2.15 22.05 4.52
C GLY A 346 -1.90 23.30 5.37
N SER A 347 -0.75 23.98 5.24
CA SER A 347 -0.38 25.07 6.17
C SER A 347 0.51 26.11 5.51
N ARG A 348 -0.08 26.96 4.67
CA ARG A 348 0.36 28.33 4.46
C ARG A 348 -0.71 29.32 4.91
N GLN A 349 -1.04 29.31 6.20
CA GLN A 349 -1.49 30.49 6.92
C GLN A 349 -1.37 30.24 8.43
N LEU A 350 -0.18 30.44 8.97
CA LEU A 350 -0.08 30.86 10.38
C LEU A 350 -0.63 32.29 10.42
N VAL A 351 -1.93 32.42 10.66
CA VAL A 351 -2.54 33.70 11.02
C VAL A 351 -1.93 34.10 12.36
N ARG A 352 -1.00 35.07 12.29
CA ARG A 352 -0.60 35.84 13.47
C ARG A 352 -1.87 36.42 14.08
N SER A 353 -2.09 36.15 15.35
CA SER A 353 -3.15 36.73 16.16
C SER A 353 -3.21 38.24 15.95
N ARG A 354 -4.29 38.72 15.33
CA ARG A 354 -4.70 40.12 15.45
C ARG A 354 -5.75 40.18 16.54
N SER A 355 -5.32 40.71 17.67
CA SER A 355 -6.17 41.21 18.75
C SER A 355 -7.18 42.21 18.17
N THR A 356 -8.44 42.07 18.59
CA THR A 356 -9.47 43.11 18.77
C THR A 356 -9.23 44.47 18.12
N GLU A 357 -10.02 44.83 17.11
CA GLU A 357 -10.83 46.07 17.07
C GLU A 357 -11.64 46.19 15.77
N ASN A 358 -12.88 46.65 15.94
CA ASN A 358 -13.78 47.28 14.96
C ASN A 358 -14.87 46.43 14.27
N LEU A 359 -16.09 46.67 14.78
CA LEU A 359 -17.43 46.44 14.23
C LEU A 359 -17.64 47.04 12.82
N PRO A 360 -18.72 46.65 12.12
CA PRO A 360 -18.94 46.99 10.72
C PRO A 360 -19.51 48.40 10.56
N ASN A 361 -19.05 49.14 9.55
CA ASN A 361 -19.77 50.28 9.03
C ASN A 361 -20.09 50.12 7.53
N SER A 362 -21.35 50.42 7.25
CA SER A 362 -21.99 50.53 5.95
C SER A 362 -21.34 51.60 5.10
N GLN A 363 -20.80 51.23 3.93
CA GLN A 363 -20.83 51.99 2.67
C GLN A 363 -19.87 51.34 1.66
N SER A 364 -20.41 50.52 0.77
CA SER A 364 -19.99 50.37 -0.64
C SER A 364 -20.72 49.19 -1.30
N GLN A 365 -22.05 49.20 -1.22
CA GLN A 365 -22.84 48.77 -2.37
C GLN A 365 -22.70 49.86 -3.42
N ASN A 366 -22.04 49.55 -4.54
CA ASN A 366 -22.35 50.06 -5.88
C ASN A 366 -21.19 49.71 -6.82
N ASN A 367 -21.38 48.66 -7.61
CA ASN A 367 -21.10 48.62 -9.06
C ASN A 367 -21.22 47.17 -9.56
N ILE A 368 -22.45 46.69 -9.64
CA ILE A 368 -22.83 45.60 -10.54
C ILE A 368 -23.81 46.20 -11.53
N GLN A 369 -23.35 46.52 -12.74
CA GLN A 369 -24.16 46.45 -13.95
C GLN A 369 -23.32 46.72 -15.21
N MET A 370 -23.74 46.06 -16.29
CA MET A 370 -23.27 46.14 -17.69
C MET A 370 -22.09 45.18 -17.95
N VAL A 371 -22.21 44.09 -18.72
CA VAL A 371 -22.89 43.97 -20.02
C VAL A 371 -23.43 42.54 -20.22
N SER A 372 -24.74 42.40 -20.45
CA SER A 372 -25.36 41.27 -21.15
C SER A 372 -25.75 41.69 -22.57
N HIS A 373 -26.01 40.70 -23.43
CA HIS A 373 -26.45 40.73 -24.85
C HIS A 373 -25.29 40.53 -25.87
N THR A 374 -25.30 39.61 -26.85
CA THR A 374 -26.28 38.63 -27.37
C THR A 374 -25.58 37.71 -28.41
N LEU A 375 -25.81 36.38 -28.33
CA LEU A 375 -25.88 35.30 -29.36
C LEU A 375 -24.70 35.04 -30.36
N THR A 376 -24.29 33.80 -30.65
CA THR A 376 -25.09 32.72 -31.26
C THR A 376 -24.50 31.33 -31.04
N ILE A 377 -25.39 30.36 -30.84
CA ILE A 377 -25.15 28.92 -30.74
C ILE A 377 -24.77 28.40 -32.14
N ARG A 378 -23.58 27.80 -32.27
CA ARG A 378 -23.34 26.77 -33.28
C ARG A 378 -23.41 25.42 -32.59
N GLU A 379 -24.44 24.67 -32.96
CA GLU A 379 -24.62 23.28 -32.58
C GLU A 379 -23.43 22.45 -33.05
N THR A 380 -22.56 22.11 -32.11
CA THR A 380 -21.66 20.96 -32.20
C THR A 380 -21.57 20.38 -30.79
N PRO A 381 -21.75 19.06 -30.58
CA PRO A 381 -21.78 18.53 -29.23
C PRO A 381 -20.39 18.68 -28.60
N ALA A 382 -20.26 19.61 -27.66
CA ALA A 382 -19.03 19.90 -26.91
C ALA A 382 -18.58 18.76 -25.97
N TYR A 383 -19.09 17.54 -26.15
CA TYR A 383 -18.67 16.35 -25.41
C TYR A 383 -17.34 15.78 -25.93
N LEU A 384 -16.91 16.14 -27.15
CA LEU A 384 -15.69 15.60 -27.76
C LEU A 384 -14.38 16.30 -27.31
N HIS A 385 -14.46 17.50 -26.69
CA HIS A 385 -13.27 18.19 -26.16
C HIS A 385 -12.93 17.85 -24.69
N LEU A 386 -13.85 17.21 -23.96
CA LEU A 386 -13.66 16.77 -22.57
C LEU A 386 -12.88 15.44 -22.43
N ALA A 387 -12.55 14.77 -23.54
CA ALA A 387 -11.82 13.51 -23.50
C ALA A 387 -10.36 13.63 -22.98
N LYS A 388 -9.85 14.85 -22.75
CA LYS A 388 -8.51 15.13 -22.19
C LYS A 388 -8.50 15.57 -20.73
N TRP A 389 -9.66 15.75 -20.08
CA TRP A 389 -9.76 16.11 -18.66
C TRP A 389 -10.76 15.17 -17.98
N PHE A 390 -10.28 13.99 -17.57
CA PHE A 390 -11.10 13.10 -16.75
C PHE A 390 -11.06 13.61 -15.31
N PRO A 391 -12.20 13.97 -14.69
CA PRO A 391 -12.22 14.70 -13.42
C PRO A 391 -11.60 13.89 -12.27
N PHE A 392 -11.68 12.56 -12.33
CA PHE A 392 -11.05 11.66 -11.35
C PHE A 392 -9.77 11.10 -11.95
N GLN A 393 -8.63 11.77 -11.79
CA GLN A 393 -7.39 11.39 -12.50
C GLN A 393 -6.87 9.98 -12.16
N ASN A 394 -7.31 9.36 -11.06
CA ASN A 394 -7.04 7.96 -10.68
C ASN A 394 -8.05 7.45 -9.61
N PRO A 395 -9.31 7.12 -9.94
CA PRO A 395 -10.19 6.46 -8.98
C PRO A 395 -9.63 5.07 -8.64
N VAL A 396 -9.61 4.68 -7.35
CA VAL A 396 -9.16 3.35 -6.90
C VAL A 396 -10.21 2.28 -7.25
N PHE A 397 -11.39 2.68 -7.71
CA PHE A 397 -12.35 1.84 -8.46
C PHE A 397 -11.78 1.34 -9.81
N LYS A 398 -10.61 0.69 -9.78
CA LYS A 398 -10.03 -0.06 -10.88
C LYS A 398 -10.64 -1.44 -10.86
N ASP A 399 -11.77 -1.58 -11.53
CA ASP A 399 -12.19 -2.88 -12.03
C ASP A 399 -11.53 -3.09 -13.40
N PRO A 400 -10.53 -3.98 -13.53
CA PRO A 400 -9.80 -4.20 -14.78
C PRO A 400 -10.69 -4.70 -15.91
N GLU A 401 -11.77 -5.43 -15.60
CA GLU A 401 -12.72 -5.95 -16.59
C GLU A 401 -13.75 -4.90 -17.03
N LEU A 402 -13.86 -3.77 -16.31
CA LEU A 402 -15.00 -2.87 -16.40
C LEU A 402 -14.63 -1.38 -16.54
N HIS A 403 -13.41 -1.08 -16.98
CA HIS A 403 -12.87 0.28 -17.12
C HIS A 403 -13.81 1.25 -17.89
N SER A 404 -14.46 0.79 -18.95
CA SER A 404 -15.42 1.61 -19.70
C SER A 404 -16.70 1.93 -18.91
N ARG A 405 -17.16 1.05 -18.02
CA ARG A 405 -18.38 1.25 -17.23
C ARG A 405 -18.12 2.21 -16.08
N THR A 406 -17.00 2.05 -15.36
CA THR A 406 -16.56 2.97 -14.30
C THR A 406 -16.45 4.38 -14.84
N ARG A 407 -15.88 4.55 -16.04
CA ARG A 407 -15.81 5.86 -16.71
C ARG A 407 -17.19 6.48 -16.96
N LYS A 408 -18.15 5.70 -17.46
CA LYS A 408 -19.54 6.17 -17.69
C LYS A 408 -20.26 6.50 -16.38
N MET A 409 -20.03 5.73 -15.31
CA MET A 409 -20.61 5.97 -13.98
C MET A 409 -20.10 7.30 -13.40
N LEU A 410 -18.78 7.53 -13.44
CA LEU A 410 -18.18 8.78 -12.93
C LEU A 410 -18.59 10.01 -13.75
N LEU A 411 -18.75 9.88 -15.08
CA LEU A 411 -19.29 10.97 -15.91
C LEU A 411 -20.76 11.27 -15.59
N THR A 412 -21.55 10.24 -15.29
CA THR A 412 -22.95 10.41 -14.87
C THR A 412 -22.99 11.17 -13.55
N LEU A 413 -22.20 10.74 -12.56
CA LEU A 413 -22.10 11.40 -11.27
C LEU A 413 -21.62 12.86 -11.40
N TRP A 414 -20.65 13.12 -12.28
CA TRP A 414 -20.16 14.47 -12.57
C TRP A 414 -21.28 15.40 -13.04
N SER A 415 -22.20 14.91 -13.88
CA SER A 415 -23.35 15.68 -14.37
C SER A 415 -24.39 16.00 -13.29
N TRP A 416 -24.35 15.32 -12.15
CA TRP A 416 -25.28 15.50 -11.04
C TRP A 416 -24.81 16.50 -9.98
N LEU A 417 -23.51 16.83 -9.96
CA LEU A 417 -22.93 17.80 -9.04
C LEU A 417 -23.44 19.22 -9.34
N PRO A 418 -23.56 20.12 -8.34
CA PRO A 418 -23.87 21.51 -8.61
C PRO A 418 -22.84 22.13 -9.56
N VAL A 419 -23.30 22.94 -10.53
CA VAL A 419 -22.44 23.46 -11.62
C VAL A 419 -21.18 24.13 -11.10
N ARG A 420 -21.29 24.92 -10.02
CA ARG A 420 -20.13 25.58 -9.39
C ARG A 420 -19.07 24.59 -8.89
N ILE A 421 -19.47 23.39 -8.47
CA ILE A 421 -18.56 22.35 -7.98
C ILE A 421 -17.79 21.69 -9.13
N THR A 422 -18.40 21.59 -10.30
CA THR A 422 -17.75 21.05 -11.51
C THR A 422 -16.62 21.91 -12.05
N MET A 423 -16.44 23.12 -11.51
CA MET A 423 -15.30 24.00 -11.81
C MET A 423 -14.03 23.63 -11.04
N TYR A 424 -14.14 22.83 -9.98
CA TYR A 424 -13.03 22.39 -9.14
C TYR A 424 -12.56 21.00 -9.51
N GLN A 425 -11.27 20.73 -9.32
CA GLN A 425 -10.73 19.38 -9.48
C GLN A 425 -11.04 18.54 -8.24
N PRO A 426 -11.64 17.34 -8.38
CA PRO A 426 -11.81 16.40 -7.28
C PRO A 426 -10.46 15.93 -6.74
N ILE A 427 -10.33 15.96 -5.42
CA ILE A 427 -9.15 15.48 -4.69
C ILE A 427 -9.60 14.36 -3.78
N LEU A 428 -8.94 13.19 -3.85
CA LEU A 428 -9.21 12.09 -2.95
C LEU A 428 -8.71 12.44 -1.54
N LEU A 429 -9.65 12.66 -0.62
CA LEU A 429 -9.36 13.02 0.76
C LEU A 429 -9.14 11.79 1.62
N TYR A 430 -10.02 10.80 1.46
CA TYR A 430 -10.04 9.57 2.24
C TYR A 430 -10.45 8.40 1.35
N THR A 431 -9.86 7.24 1.63
CA THR A 431 -10.27 5.97 1.06
C THR A 431 -9.91 4.85 2.03
N THR A 432 -10.77 3.86 2.20
CA THR A 432 -10.50 2.70 3.07
C THR A 432 -9.30 1.89 2.59
N GLU A 433 -9.00 1.92 1.29
CA GLU A 433 -7.84 1.23 0.69
C GLU A 433 -6.49 1.85 1.08
N GLU A 434 -6.42 3.17 1.31
CA GLU A 434 -5.17 3.87 1.67
C GLU A 434 -5.10 4.26 3.15
N HIS A 435 -6.25 4.48 3.79
CA HIS A 435 -6.34 5.11 5.11
C HIS A 435 -6.93 4.17 6.18
N GLY A 436 -7.28 2.94 5.83
CA GLY A 436 -7.90 1.97 6.72
C GLY A 436 -9.33 2.33 7.09
N CYS A 437 -10.01 1.45 7.84
CA CYS A 437 -11.44 1.55 8.11
C CYS A 437 -11.70 2.06 9.55
N SER A 438 -11.45 3.36 9.79
CA SER A 438 -11.67 4.00 11.09
C SER A 438 -12.29 5.38 10.93
N LEU A 439 -13.41 5.63 11.63
CA LEU A 439 -14.05 6.95 11.67
C LEU A 439 -13.11 8.05 12.21
N THR A 440 -12.22 7.71 13.13
CA THR A 440 -11.21 8.67 13.62
C THR A 440 -10.33 9.17 12.48
N THR A 441 -9.81 8.25 11.66
CA THR A 441 -8.98 8.59 10.49
C THR A 441 -9.79 9.33 9.43
N PHE A 442 -11.06 8.94 9.23
CA PHE A 442 -11.98 9.66 8.36
C PHE A 442 -12.10 11.14 8.77
N TYR A 443 -12.41 11.43 10.05
CA TYR A 443 -12.60 12.80 10.49
C TYR A 443 -11.33 13.64 10.38
N VAL A 444 -10.17 13.10 10.79
CA VAL A 444 -8.88 13.81 10.69
C VAL A 444 -8.60 14.32 9.27
N ARG A 445 -9.08 13.61 8.24
CA ARG A 445 -8.81 13.95 6.84
C ARG A 445 -9.93 14.76 6.19
N VAL A 446 -11.17 14.47 6.55
CA VAL A 446 -12.35 14.97 5.82
C VAL A 446 -12.99 16.17 6.52
N GLU A 447 -12.82 16.35 7.83
CA GLU A 447 -13.71 17.24 8.60
C GLU A 447 -13.63 18.73 8.27
N GLN A 448 -12.55 19.21 7.66
CA GLN A 448 -12.39 20.61 7.25
C GLN A 448 -12.80 20.87 5.79
N HIS A 449 -13.20 19.84 5.03
CA HIS A 449 -13.52 19.95 3.63
C HIS A 449 -15.03 20.11 3.39
N GLU A 450 -15.37 20.96 2.42
CA GLU A 450 -16.74 21.28 2.03
C GLU A 450 -16.78 21.77 0.58
N PRO A 451 -17.67 21.23 -0.26
CA PRO A 451 -18.48 20.03 -0.02
C PRO A 451 -17.63 18.76 -0.11
N THR A 452 -18.22 17.61 0.24
CA THR A 452 -17.56 16.30 0.04
C THR A 452 -18.45 15.36 -0.76
N LEU A 453 -17.84 14.51 -1.57
CA LEU A 453 -18.51 13.46 -2.33
C LEU A 453 -18.08 12.10 -1.79
N LEU A 454 -19.01 11.40 -1.16
CA LEU A 454 -18.83 10.11 -0.53
C LEU A 454 -19.32 9.01 -1.49
N MET A 455 -18.48 8.02 -1.79
CA MET A 455 -18.77 6.95 -2.75
C MET A 455 -18.41 5.59 -2.14
N ILE A 456 -19.39 4.70 -2.08
CA ILE A 456 -19.29 3.37 -1.50
C ILE A 456 -19.38 2.34 -2.63
N LYS A 457 -18.44 1.38 -2.62
CA LYS A 457 -18.60 0.08 -3.29
C LYS A 457 -18.71 -0.99 -2.23
N THR A 458 -19.74 -1.80 -2.34
CA THR A 458 -19.98 -2.93 -1.44
C THR A 458 -19.21 -4.18 -1.89
N CYS A 459 -19.15 -5.20 -1.04
CA CYS A 459 -18.63 -6.54 -1.40
C CYS A 459 -19.48 -7.23 -2.48
N ASN A 460 -20.77 -6.86 -2.60
CA ASN A 460 -21.69 -7.37 -3.63
C ASN A 460 -21.68 -6.54 -4.92
N ASN A 461 -20.70 -5.64 -5.06
CA ASN A 461 -20.46 -4.76 -6.21
C ASN A 461 -21.50 -3.65 -6.45
N GLU A 462 -22.49 -3.42 -5.58
CA GLU A 462 -23.30 -2.20 -5.63
C GLU A 462 -22.43 -0.96 -5.46
N VAL A 463 -22.81 0.12 -6.16
CA VAL A 463 -22.10 1.41 -6.09
C VAL A 463 -23.10 2.52 -5.87
N PHE A 464 -23.04 3.17 -4.71
CA PHE A 464 -23.91 4.26 -4.32
C PHE A 464 -23.18 5.21 -3.37
N GLY A 465 -23.80 6.32 -2.99
CA GLY A 465 -23.17 7.28 -2.11
C GLY A 465 -23.96 8.57 -1.95
N ALA A 466 -23.27 9.60 -1.49
CA ALA A 466 -23.85 10.89 -1.20
C ALA A 466 -22.93 12.04 -1.58
N TYR A 467 -23.52 13.12 -2.07
CA TYR A 467 -22.89 14.43 -2.04
C TYR A 467 -23.31 15.12 -0.74
N CYS A 468 -22.34 15.47 0.09
CA CYS A 468 -22.51 16.07 1.41
C CYS A 468 -22.20 17.56 1.34
N SER A 469 -23.19 18.40 1.63
CA SER A 469 -23.09 19.84 1.37
C SER A 469 -22.27 20.63 2.38
N THR A 470 -22.04 20.10 3.58
CA THR A 470 -21.37 20.80 4.69
C THR A 470 -20.18 20.03 5.25
N ARG A 471 -19.32 20.73 6.00
CA ARG A 471 -18.15 20.14 6.70
C ARG A 471 -18.56 19.12 7.75
N TRP A 472 -17.73 18.10 7.95
CA TRP A 472 -17.96 17.10 9.01
C TRP A 472 -17.58 17.59 10.41
N CYS A 473 -16.87 18.73 10.55
CA CYS A 473 -16.64 19.35 11.86
C CYS A 473 -17.93 19.90 12.49
N GLU A 474 -18.96 20.20 11.69
CA GLU A 474 -20.29 20.63 12.16
C GLU A 474 -20.97 19.57 13.02
N ARG A 475 -20.55 18.31 12.94
CA ARG A 475 -20.98 17.27 13.88
C ARG A 475 -20.75 17.68 15.33
N ASN A 476 -19.79 18.54 15.63
CA ASN A 476 -19.45 19.00 16.98
C ASN A 476 -20.11 20.34 17.34
N ALA A 477 -20.93 20.92 16.45
CA ALA A 477 -21.65 22.15 16.71
C ALA A 477 -22.60 21.98 17.90
N LYS A 478 -22.60 23.01 18.76
CA LYS A 478 -23.48 23.08 19.93
C LYS A 478 -24.47 24.22 19.73
N ASP A 479 -25.71 23.97 20.11
CA ASP A 479 -26.74 25.00 20.14
C ASP A 479 -26.49 26.01 21.28
N GLN A 480 -27.34 27.03 21.36
CA GLN A 480 -27.25 28.07 22.41
C GLN A 480 -27.42 27.52 23.84
N ARG A 481 -27.91 26.28 23.98
CA ARG A 481 -28.10 25.58 25.26
C ARG A 481 -26.92 24.64 25.56
N GLY A 482 -25.89 24.63 24.73
CA GLY A 482 -24.71 23.77 24.86
C GLY A 482 -24.96 22.31 24.45
N GLN A 483 -26.13 21.99 23.91
CA GLN A 483 -26.46 20.65 23.42
C GLN A 483 -25.92 20.46 22.00
N ARG A 484 -25.43 19.27 21.73
CA ARG A 484 -24.90 18.92 20.42
C ARG A 484 -26.03 18.83 19.41
N GLN A 485 -25.89 19.48 18.27
CA GLN A 485 -26.87 19.38 17.19
C GLN A 485 -26.88 17.95 16.62
N ALA A 486 -28.06 17.32 16.58
CA ALA A 486 -28.18 15.91 16.17
C ALA A 486 -27.95 15.71 14.66
N TYR A 487 -28.43 16.65 13.84
CA TYR A 487 -28.31 16.61 12.39
C TYR A 487 -27.81 17.95 11.84
N PHE A 488 -26.93 17.90 10.84
CA PHE A 488 -26.35 19.02 10.13
C PHE A 488 -26.44 18.79 8.61
N GLY A 489 -26.05 19.77 7.81
CA GLY A 489 -26.20 19.73 6.35
C GLY A 489 -27.24 20.72 5.83
N THR A 490 -27.34 20.80 4.50
CA THR A 490 -28.29 21.65 3.80
C THR A 490 -29.03 20.86 2.71
N GLY A 491 -30.09 21.45 2.16
CA GLY A 491 -30.87 20.90 1.05
C GLY A 491 -30.10 20.62 -0.25
N GLU A 492 -28.82 21.00 -0.33
CA GLU A 492 -27.95 20.63 -1.45
C GLU A 492 -27.35 19.23 -1.33
N THR A 493 -27.45 18.60 -0.14
CA THR A 493 -27.08 17.20 0.03
C THR A 493 -28.00 16.33 -0.83
N PHE A 494 -27.45 15.32 -1.50
CA PHE A 494 -28.25 14.35 -2.26
C PHE A 494 -27.60 12.97 -2.25
N LEU A 495 -28.41 11.94 -2.41
CA LEU A 495 -27.93 10.57 -2.57
C LEU A 495 -27.89 10.18 -4.04
N PHE A 496 -27.11 9.16 -4.34
CA PHE A 496 -27.08 8.57 -5.67
C PHE A 496 -26.82 7.07 -5.63
N SER A 497 -27.30 6.36 -6.65
CA SER A 497 -26.89 5.00 -7.00
C SER A 497 -26.35 4.99 -8.43
N LEU A 498 -25.32 4.20 -8.68
CA LEU A 498 -24.65 4.07 -9.98
C LEU A 498 -24.69 2.63 -10.54
N TYR A 499 -24.81 1.64 -9.66
CA TYR A 499 -24.94 0.22 -10.00
C TYR A 499 -25.71 -0.52 -8.89
N PRO A 500 -26.68 -1.41 -9.21
CA PRO A 500 -27.03 -1.90 -10.56
C PRO A 500 -27.76 -0.88 -11.44
N GLU A 501 -28.57 0.00 -10.85
CA GLU A 501 -29.32 1.05 -11.54
C GLU A 501 -28.80 2.45 -11.19
N ARG A 502 -28.94 3.40 -12.11
CA ARG A 502 -28.47 4.78 -11.94
C ARG A 502 -29.61 5.70 -11.54
N SER A 503 -29.52 6.27 -10.34
CA SER A 503 -30.54 7.17 -9.82
C SER A 503 -29.92 8.27 -8.97
N LYS A 504 -30.49 9.48 -9.02
CA LYS A 504 -30.18 10.61 -8.14
C LYS A 504 -31.40 10.87 -7.26
N TYR A 505 -31.18 11.02 -5.96
CA TYR A 505 -32.22 11.33 -4.98
C TYR A 505 -31.93 12.69 -4.32
N PRO A 506 -32.42 13.80 -4.89
CA PRO A 506 -32.28 15.12 -4.28
C PRO A 506 -33.13 15.24 -3.01
N TRP A 507 -32.86 16.27 -2.21
CA TRP A 507 -33.73 16.62 -1.09
C TRP A 507 -35.16 16.89 -1.56
N VAL A 508 -36.15 16.33 -0.85
CA VAL A 508 -37.57 16.46 -1.19
C VAL A 508 -38.11 17.89 -1.10
N GLY A 509 -37.43 18.78 -0.36
CA GLY A 509 -37.82 20.19 -0.21
C GLY A 509 -37.23 21.13 -1.26
N ILE A 510 -36.57 20.62 -2.30
CA ILE A 510 -35.89 21.44 -3.31
C ILE A 510 -36.83 22.38 -4.08
N ASP A 511 -38.10 21.99 -4.24
CA ASP A 511 -39.11 22.73 -5.00
C ASP A 511 -39.89 23.76 -4.15
N GLY A 512 -39.50 23.97 -2.88
CA GLY A 512 -40.03 25.05 -2.04
C GLY A 512 -41.32 24.73 -1.27
N ASP A 513 -41.77 23.47 -1.26
CA ASP A 513 -42.88 23.04 -0.42
C ASP A 513 -42.51 23.01 1.06
N LYS A 514 -43.48 23.30 1.94
CA LYS A 514 -43.30 23.09 3.39
C LYS A 514 -43.18 21.60 3.67
N VAL A 515 -41.96 21.13 3.87
CA VAL A 515 -41.67 19.75 4.25
C VAL A 515 -41.73 19.55 5.76
N GLY A 516 -42.10 18.35 6.20
CA GLY A 516 -42.09 18.00 7.62
C GLY A 516 -40.67 17.96 8.19
N HIS A 517 -40.53 18.15 9.50
CA HIS A 517 -39.22 18.18 10.17
C HIS A 517 -38.35 16.93 9.92
N GLY A 518 -38.99 15.76 9.74
CA GLY A 518 -38.28 14.51 9.40
C GLY A 518 -37.60 14.52 8.02
N ALA A 519 -37.94 15.46 7.15
CA ALA A 519 -37.32 15.64 5.84
C ALA A 519 -36.14 16.63 5.83
N GLU A 520 -35.76 17.20 6.96
CA GLU A 520 -34.60 18.11 7.11
C GLU A 520 -33.42 17.42 7.83
N LEU A 521 -33.44 16.09 7.90
CA LEU A 521 -32.43 15.27 8.58
C LEU A 521 -31.37 14.83 7.56
N PHE A 522 -30.43 15.73 7.21
CA PHE A 522 -29.48 15.51 6.11
C PHE A 522 -28.30 14.62 6.49
N MET A 523 -27.53 14.99 7.51
CA MET A 523 -26.33 14.29 7.95
C MET A 523 -26.29 14.23 9.47
N ALA A 524 -25.89 13.09 10.04
CA ALA A 524 -25.59 12.95 11.45
C ALA A 524 -24.35 12.08 11.61
N ALA A 525 -23.51 12.39 12.59
CA ALA A 525 -22.23 11.69 12.71
C ALA A 525 -21.70 11.82 14.13
N ASP A 526 -21.03 10.82 14.68
CA ASP A 526 -20.30 10.88 15.94
C ASP A 526 -19.06 9.98 15.91
N SER A 527 -18.45 9.69 17.06
CA SER A 527 -17.27 8.82 17.12
C SER A 527 -17.55 7.36 16.75
N LYS A 528 -18.82 6.95 16.69
CA LYS A 528 -19.27 5.57 16.51
C LYS A 528 -20.09 5.33 15.24
N MET A 529 -20.62 6.37 14.61
CA MET A 529 -21.42 6.22 13.39
C MET A 529 -21.36 7.43 12.45
N ILE A 530 -21.68 7.17 11.19
CA ILE A 530 -22.06 8.18 10.20
C ILE A 530 -23.44 7.81 9.64
N THR A 531 -24.31 8.81 9.51
CA THR A 531 -25.63 8.71 8.89
C THR A 531 -25.81 9.83 7.85
N ILE A 532 -26.35 9.49 6.68
CA ILE A 532 -26.74 10.44 5.64
C ILE A 532 -28.19 10.12 5.23
N GLY A 533 -29.08 11.07 5.44
CA GLY A 533 -30.52 10.95 5.21
C GLY A 533 -31.25 10.25 6.34
N GLY A 534 -32.08 10.99 7.08
CA GLY A 534 -32.91 10.50 8.17
C GLY A 534 -34.42 10.63 7.90
N GLY A 535 -35.20 10.38 8.95
CA GLY A 535 -36.67 10.45 8.94
C GLY A 535 -37.28 9.11 8.58
N GLU A 536 -37.79 8.38 9.59
CA GLU A 536 -38.36 7.03 9.48
C GLU A 536 -37.42 5.97 8.87
N GLY A 537 -36.11 6.19 8.96
CA GLY A 537 -35.07 5.28 8.47
C GLY A 537 -33.76 6.04 8.27
N GLN A 538 -32.70 5.33 7.89
CA GLN A 538 -31.39 5.89 7.59
C GLN A 538 -30.98 5.49 6.18
N ALA A 539 -30.85 6.45 5.28
CA ALA A 539 -30.60 6.12 3.89
C ALA A 539 -29.19 5.56 3.66
N ILE A 540 -28.19 6.08 4.38
CA ILE A 540 -26.88 5.46 4.53
C ILE A 540 -26.52 5.57 6.00
N TRP A 541 -26.30 4.43 6.66
CA TRP A 541 -25.70 4.33 7.97
C TRP A 541 -24.42 3.50 7.87
N MET A 542 -23.37 3.89 8.59
CA MET A 542 -22.10 3.16 8.67
C MET A 542 -21.59 3.12 10.11
N ASP A 543 -20.97 2.00 10.46
CA ASP A 543 -20.40 1.75 11.79
C ASP A 543 -19.05 2.45 12.01
N GLU A 544 -18.54 2.36 13.25
CA GLU A 544 -17.29 3.01 13.68
C GLU A 544 -16.05 2.53 12.93
N ASN A 545 -16.14 1.30 12.42
CA ASN A 545 -15.09 0.62 11.69
C ASN A 545 -15.24 0.76 10.18
N ILE A 546 -16.20 1.54 9.66
CA ILE A 546 -16.42 1.76 8.22
C ILE A 546 -16.36 0.43 7.45
N ARG A 547 -16.98 -0.61 8.02
CA ARG A 547 -16.97 -1.97 7.48
C ARG A 547 -18.38 -2.42 7.18
N TYR A 548 -19.31 -2.13 8.08
CA TYR A 548 -20.70 -2.50 7.94
C TYR A 548 -21.55 -1.24 7.79
N GLY A 549 -22.55 -1.34 6.92
CA GLY A 549 -23.52 -0.29 6.73
C GLY A 549 -24.92 -0.83 6.49
N LYS A 550 -25.87 0.08 6.61
CA LYS A 550 -27.30 -0.17 6.39
C LYS A 550 -27.90 0.94 5.55
N THR A 551 -28.88 0.59 4.72
CA THR A 551 -29.62 1.51 3.87
C THR A 551 -31.11 1.21 3.94
N ASP A 552 -31.88 2.22 4.32
CA ASP A 552 -33.34 2.18 4.39
C ASP A 552 -33.94 3.32 3.53
N ARG A 553 -35.26 3.31 3.40
CA ARG A 553 -35.98 4.50 2.94
C ARG A 553 -35.90 5.60 3.99
N CYS A 554 -35.72 6.86 3.57
CA CYS A 554 -35.77 8.01 4.47
C CYS A 554 -36.67 9.13 3.94
N GLN A 555 -37.22 9.96 4.83
CA GLN A 555 -38.09 11.07 4.45
C GLN A 555 -37.31 12.23 3.79
N THR A 556 -36.05 12.45 4.15
CA THR A 556 -35.21 13.53 3.60
C THR A 556 -35.04 13.45 2.08
N PHE A 557 -34.85 12.24 1.53
CA PHE A 557 -34.58 12.05 0.09
C PHE A 557 -35.65 11.22 -0.63
N ASN A 558 -36.59 10.63 0.12
CA ASN A 558 -37.59 9.68 -0.39
C ASN A 558 -36.96 8.58 -1.28
N ASN A 559 -35.74 8.16 -0.94
CA ASN A 559 -35.03 7.08 -1.64
C ASN A 559 -35.59 5.71 -1.22
N PRO A 560 -35.55 4.69 -2.08
CA PRO A 560 -35.62 3.30 -1.64
C PRO A 560 -34.28 2.89 -0.98
N PRO A 561 -34.22 1.73 -0.28
CA PRO A 561 -32.94 1.12 0.09
C PRO A 561 -31.99 1.07 -1.12
N LEU A 562 -30.74 1.48 -0.93
CA LEU A 562 -29.75 1.64 -2.01
C LEU A 562 -29.13 0.32 -2.46
N CYS A 563 -29.30 -0.75 -1.67
CA CYS A 563 -29.00 -2.13 -2.06
C CYS A 563 -30.18 -3.06 -1.69
N PRO A 564 -30.35 -4.20 -2.40
CA PRO A 564 -31.49 -5.10 -2.19
C PRO A 564 -31.57 -5.72 -0.80
N SER A 565 -30.41 -5.96 -0.15
CA SER A 565 -30.33 -6.59 1.17
C SER A 565 -30.66 -5.64 2.33
N GLY A 566 -30.64 -4.33 2.12
CA GLY A 566 -30.73 -3.32 3.18
C GLY A 566 -29.45 -3.20 4.02
N ASP A 567 -28.81 -4.32 4.36
CA ASP A 567 -27.49 -4.35 5.00
C ASP A 567 -26.38 -4.59 3.96
N PHE A 568 -25.20 -3.97 4.14
CA PHE A 568 -24.06 -4.12 3.23
C PHE A 568 -22.71 -4.10 3.96
N GLU A 569 -21.74 -4.83 3.40
CA GLU A 569 -20.33 -4.71 3.78
C GLU A 569 -19.60 -3.82 2.78
N ILE A 570 -18.83 -2.87 3.30
CA ILE A 570 -18.08 -1.89 2.51
C ILE A 570 -16.80 -2.56 2.01
N ARG A 571 -16.69 -2.71 0.69
CA ARG A 571 -15.45 -3.15 0.04
C ARG A 571 -14.46 -2.00 -0.09
N VAL A 572 -14.96 -0.83 -0.52
CA VAL A 572 -14.20 0.42 -0.63
C VAL A 572 -15.13 1.60 -0.33
N LEU A 573 -14.70 2.51 0.54
CA LEU A 573 -15.26 3.85 0.68
C LEU A 573 -14.23 4.84 0.13
N GLU A 574 -14.63 5.73 -0.78
CA GLU A 574 -13.84 6.88 -1.22
C GLU A 574 -14.56 8.19 -0.89
N VAL A 575 -13.81 9.21 -0.49
CA VAL A 575 -14.33 10.55 -0.20
C VAL A 575 -13.49 11.57 -0.95
N TYR A 576 -14.17 12.34 -1.79
CA TYR A 576 -13.56 13.40 -2.59
C TYR A 576 -13.94 14.78 -2.05
N GLY A 577 -12.97 15.69 -2.04
CA GLY A 577 -13.19 17.12 -1.81
C GLY A 577 -13.02 17.91 -3.10
N PHE A 578 -13.47 19.16 -3.08
CA PHE A 578 -13.43 20.07 -4.23
C PHE A 578 -12.75 21.37 -3.80
N SER A 579 -11.48 21.58 -4.20
CA SER A 579 -10.72 22.80 -3.86
C SER A 579 -9.99 23.38 -5.09
N ASN A 580 -9.58 24.64 -5.00
CA ASN A 580 -9.03 25.43 -6.12
C ASN A 580 -7.52 25.21 -6.36
N GLU A 581 -6.89 24.23 -5.71
CA GLU A 581 -5.44 24.08 -5.78
C GLU A 581 -5.03 23.19 -6.95
N ALA A 582 -4.74 23.82 -8.09
CA ALA A 582 -3.89 23.22 -9.11
C ALA A 582 -2.49 22.99 -8.49
N LEU A 583 -2.14 21.71 -8.28
CA LEU A 583 -0.84 21.27 -7.78
C LEU A 583 0.28 21.75 -8.71
N ASN A 584 0.98 22.82 -8.32
CA ASN A 584 2.25 23.26 -8.91
C ASN A 584 3.45 22.68 -8.16
#